data_AF-A0A0N4VSJ1-F1
#
_entry.id   AF-A0A0N4VSJ1-F1
#
_cell.length_a   1.000
_cell.length_b   1.000
_cell.length_c   1.000
_cell.angle_alpha   90.00
_cell.angle_beta   90.00
_cell.angle_gamma   90.00
#
_symmetry.space_group_name_H-M   'P 1'
#
loop_
_entity.id
_entity.type
_entity.pdbx_description
1 polymer ?
#
loop_
_entity_poly.entity_id
_entity_poly.type
_entity_poly.pdbx_seq_one_letter_code
_entity_poly.pdbx_strand_id
1 'polypeptide(L)'
;MNSNFLRRLRTAKSLNAVLTDRLGGRQSKKLVIDYSSPNIAKQFHIGNLRSTLIGRYLDKVHRAIGDDVTTVNYLGDWGTQFAMISTYWPQVRPSDSYWNSCGDVDKIRALTDCYVVANRKGKVDENFREKVRETYAEMENSIATYVPFIFKVTKEVGNVDFYRGDLSSPTMQLWRDIRELSERHLNHFYSMLNIEFDRFALSFIFSHNYIFWIC
;
A
#
# COMPACT_ATOMS: atom_id res chain seq x y z
N MET A 1 28.78 -21.18 -17.28
CA MET A 1 27.66 -21.59 -16.40
C MET A 1 27.95 -22.99 -15.88
N ASN A 2 28.04 -23.20 -14.56
CA ASN A 2 28.54 -24.47 -13.96
C ASN A 2 27.56 -25.63 -14.25
N SER A 3 27.98 -26.64 -14.99
CA SER A 3 27.15 -27.78 -15.45
C SER A 3 26.48 -28.56 -14.31
N ASN A 4 27.08 -28.52 -13.11
CA ASN A 4 26.52 -29.14 -11.91
C ASN A 4 25.32 -28.38 -11.31
N PHE A 5 25.12 -27.10 -11.64
CA PHE A 5 23.98 -26.34 -11.14
C PHE A 5 22.70 -26.72 -11.89
N LEU A 6 22.73 -26.73 -13.22
CA LEU A 6 21.58 -27.08 -14.06
C LEU A 6 21.15 -28.54 -13.83
N ARG A 7 22.11 -29.46 -13.67
CA ARG A 7 21.81 -30.85 -13.32
C ARG A 7 21.07 -30.97 -11.98
N ARG A 8 21.53 -30.24 -10.95
CA ARG A 8 20.88 -30.20 -9.63
C ARG A 8 19.48 -29.58 -9.70
N LEU A 9 19.31 -28.51 -10.46
CA LEU A 9 18.01 -27.87 -10.65
C LEU A 9 16.99 -28.83 -11.27
N ARG A 10 17.44 -29.70 -12.19
CA ARG A 10 16.61 -30.72 -12.83
C ARG A 10 16.29 -31.93 -11.94
N THR A 11 17.17 -32.26 -11.00
CA THR A 11 17.02 -33.45 -10.13
C THR A 11 16.47 -33.12 -8.74
N ALA A 12 16.52 -31.86 -8.32
CA ALA A 12 16.04 -31.45 -7.02
C ALA A 12 14.51 -31.52 -6.95
N LYS A 13 14.00 -32.10 -5.86
CA LYS A 13 12.55 -32.21 -5.61
C LYS A 13 11.91 -30.88 -5.21
N SER A 14 12.71 -29.89 -4.81
CA SER A 14 12.25 -28.55 -4.42
C SER A 14 13.37 -27.52 -4.55
N LEU A 15 12.99 -26.24 -4.68
CA LEU A 15 13.92 -25.11 -4.69
C LEU A 15 14.77 -25.05 -3.40
N ASN A 16 14.17 -25.39 -2.26
CA ASN A 16 14.88 -25.45 -0.97
C ASN A 16 16.08 -26.39 -1.02
N ALA A 17 15.91 -27.57 -1.63
CA ALA A 17 17.01 -28.54 -1.75
C ALA A 17 18.18 -28.04 -2.61
N VAL A 18 17.92 -27.14 -3.57
CA VAL A 18 18.97 -26.50 -4.38
C VAL A 18 19.69 -25.40 -3.58
N LEU A 19 18.95 -24.66 -2.75
CA LEU A 19 19.46 -23.50 -2.02
C LEU A 19 20.22 -23.90 -0.76
N THR A 20 19.75 -24.87 0.02
CA THR A 20 20.34 -25.26 1.32
C THR A 20 21.72 -25.89 1.22
N ASP A 21 22.02 -26.59 0.12
CA ASP A 21 23.33 -27.23 -0.15
C ASP A 21 24.50 -26.22 -0.16
N ARG A 22 24.23 -24.94 -0.40
CA ARG A 22 25.23 -23.86 -0.39
C ARG A 22 25.22 -22.98 0.86
N LEU A 23 24.34 -23.25 1.81
CA LEU A 23 24.10 -22.40 2.98
C LEU A 23 24.67 -22.97 4.28
N GLY A 24 25.52 -24.00 4.21
CA GLY A 24 26.16 -24.59 5.38
C GLY A 24 26.79 -23.53 6.29
N GLY A 25 26.27 -23.41 7.52
CA GLY A 25 26.74 -22.44 8.53
C GLY A 25 26.06 -21.06 8.50
N ARG A 26 25.07 -20.81 7.63
CA ARG A 26 24.32 -19.54 7.64
C ARG A 26 23.39 -19.47 8.85
N GLN A 27 23.46 -18.35 9.57
CA GLN A 27 22.48 -17.99 10.59
C GLN A 27 21.25 -17.34 9.95
N SER A 28 20.06 -17.73 10.41
CA SER A 28 18.78 -17.14 10.00
C SER A 28 18.76 -15.65 10.33
N LYS A 29 18.29 -14.82 9.38
CA LYS A 29 18.13 -13.38 9.57
C LYS A 29 16.66 -13.01 9.77
N LYS A 30 16.42 -11.95 10.54
CA LYS A 30 15.12 -11.28 10.59
C LYS A 30 15.10 -10.17 9.54
N LEU A 31 14.11 -10.21 8.65
CA LEU A 31 14.01 -9.31 7.51
C LEU A 31 12.62 -8.70 7.43
N VAL A 32 12.57 -7.40 7.16
CA VAL A 32 11.35 -6.71 6.74
C VAL A 32 11.51 -6.38 5.26
N ILE A 33 10.58 -6.84 4.43
CA ILE A 33 10.59 -6.58 2.98
C ILE A 33 9.35 -5.75 2.66
N ASP A 34 9.56 -4.48 2.34
CA ASP A 34 8.52 -3.58 1.85
C ASP A 34 8.51 -3.60 0.32
N TYR A 35 7.35 -3.87 -0.27
CA TYR A 35 7.24 -3.92 -1.73
C TYR A 35 5.82 -3.64 -2.20
N SER A 36 5.71 -3.34 -3.49
CA SER A 36 4.48 -2.89 -4.15
C SER A 36 4.10 -1.44 -3.80
N SER A 37 3.80 -1.18 -2.53
CA SER A 37 3.60 0.14 -1.90
C SER A 37 2.99 1.22 -2.80
N PRO A 38 1.83 0.95 -3.43
CA PRO A 38 1.23 1.88 -4.38
C PRO A 38 0.65 3.11 -3.67
N ASN A 39 0.65 4.25 -4.36
CA ASN A 39 -0.17 5.40 -3.98
C ASN A 39 -1.61 5.17 -4.44
N ILE A 40 -2.53 5.00 -3.48
CA ILE A 40 -3.91 4.59 -3.76
C ILE A 40 -4.78 5.70 -4.37
N ALA A 41 -4.30 6.95 -4.36
CA ALA A 41 -4.97 8.05 -5.07
C ALA A 41 -4.74 7.96 -6.60
N LYS A 42 -3.91 7.02 -7.05
CA LYS A 42 -3.59 6.78 -8.46
C LYS A 42 -3.83 5.33 -8.83
N GLN A 43 -4.13 5.08 -10.10
CA GLN A 43 -4.20 3.72 -10.62
C GLN A 43 -2.87 2.98 -10.45
N PHE A 44 -2.98 1.69 -10.12
CA PHE A 44 -1.85 0.79 -10.10
C PHE A 44 -1.26 0.67 -11.52
N HIS A 45 0.05 0.89 -11.66
CA HIS A 45 0.72 0.89 -12.96
C HIS A 45 1.96 -0.02 -12.98
N ILE A 46 2.58 -0.17 -14.15
CA ILE A 46 3.73 -1.06 -14.38
C ILE A 46 4.90 -0.82 -13.40
N GLY A 47 5.12 0.44 -13.00
CA GLY A 47 6.10 0.79 -11.97
C GLY A 47 5.87 0.07 -10.63
N ASN A 48 4.62 -0.01 -10.17
CA ASN A 48 4.28 -0.73 -8.94
C ASN A 48 4.46 -2.24 -9.15
N LEU A 49 4.03 -2.77 -10.31
CA LEU A 49 4.18 -4.20 -10.64
C LEU A 49 5.64 -4.65 -10.56
N ARG A 50 6.59 -3.82 -11.00
CA ARG A 50 8.02 -4.13 -10.91
C ARG A 50 8.45 -4.35 -9.47
N SER A 51 8.12 -3.42 -8.57
CA SER A 51 8.40 -3.57 -7.13
C SER A 51 7.68 -4.80 -6.57
N THR A 52 6.43 -5.03 -6.96
CA THR A 52 5.63 -6.20 -6.56
C THR A 52 6.33 -7.52 -6.87
N LEU A 53 6.78 -7.71 -8.10
CA LEU A 53 7.40 -8.97 -8.55
C LEU A 53 8.79 -9.19 -7.94
N ILE A 54 9.60 -8.12 -7.85
CA ILE A 54 10.94 -8.20 -7.25
C ILE A 54 10.84 -8.51 -5.76
N GLY A 55 9.99 -7.79 -5.02
CA GLY A 55 9.78 -8.02 -3.59
C GLY A 55 9.24 -9.42 -3.32
N ARG A 56 8.28 -9.89 -4.14
CA ARG A 56 7.77 -11.27 -4.04
C ARG A 56 8.85 -12.33 -4.26
N TYR A 57 9.74 -12.12 -5.24
CA TYR A 57 10.85 -13.02 -5.47
C TYR A 57 11.80 -13.06 -4.26
N LEU A 58 12.16 -11.90 -3.70
CA LEU A 58 13.00 -11.80 -2.51
C LEU A 58 12.37 -12.49 -1.30
N ASP A 59 11.09 -12.23 -1.03
CA ASP A 59 10.31 -12.90 0.01
C ASP A 59 10.36 -14.42 -0.12
N LYS A 60 10.08 -14.97 -1.32
CA LYS A 60 10.14 -16.42 -1.57
C LYS A 60 11.54 -16.99 -1.35
N VAL A 61 12.58 -16.31 -1.82
CA VAL A 61 13.97 -16.76 -1.66
C VAL A 61 14.37 -16.74 -0.18
N HIS A 62 14.09 -15.65 0.53
CA HIS A 62 14.47 -15.51 1.94
C HIS A 62 13.76 -16.51 2.84
N ARG A 63 12.46 -16.76 2.62
CA ARG A 63 11.75 -17.83 3.34
C ARG A 63 12.28 -19.22 2.99
N ALA A 64 12.60 -19.47 1.72
CA ALA A 64 13.14 -20.75 1.25
C ALA A 64 14.49 -21.10 1.91
N ILE A 65 15.30 -20.08 2.24
CA ILE A 65 16.60 -20.26 2.91
C ILE A 65 16.52 -20.20 4.44
N GLY A 66 15.31 -20.08 5.02
CA GLY A 66 15.08 -20.14 6.46
C GLY A 66 15.22 -18.80 7.20
N ASP A 67 15.20 -17.66 6.50
CA ASP A 67 15.11 -16.35 7.16
C ASP A 67 13.69 -16.11 7.71
N ASP A 68 13.58 -15.38 8.82
CA ASP A 68 12.33 -14.90 9.42
C ASP A 68 11.91 -13.60 8.72
N VAL A 69 10.98 -13.72 7.76
CA VAL A 69 10.56 -12.62 6.88
C VAL A 69 9.21 -12.06 7.30
N THR A 70 9.14 -10.74 7.47
CA THR A 70 7.91 -9.95 7.56
C THR A 70 7.76 -9.11 6.29
N THR A 71 6.73 -9.39 5.51
CA THR A 71 6.38 -8.64 4.30
C THR A 71 5.42 -7.49 4.62
N VAL A 72 5.70 -6.33 4.05
CA VAL A 72 4.93 -5.11 4.26
C VAL A 72 4.49 -4.55 2.92
N ASN A 73 3.25 -4.08 2.84
CA ASN A 73 2.76 -3.23 1.76
C ASN A 73 2.46 -1.85 2.35
N TYR A 74 3.37 -0.90 2.16
CA TYR A 74 3.28 0.45 2.69
C TYR A 74 2.45 1.35 1.77
N LEU A 75 1.14 1.37 1.97
CA LEU A 75 0.24 2.10 1.08
C LEU A 75 0.47 3.61 1.20
N GLY A 76 0.59 4.27 0.04
CA GLY A 76 0.57 5.73 -0.05
C GLY A 76 -0.87 6.25 0.08
N ASP A 77 -1.40 6.19 1.29
CA ASP A 77 -2.80 6.48 1.63
C ASP A 77 -3.01 7.83 2.32
N TRP A 78 -1.97 8.66 2.45
CA TRP A 78 -2.08 10.01 3.00
C TRP A 78 -1.35 11.06 2.16
N GLY A 79 -1.82 12.31 2.22
CA GLY A 79 -1.18 13.46 1.59
C GLY A 79 -2.13 14.40 0.85
N THR A 80 -1.58 15.49 0.32
CA THR A 80 -2.34 16.57 -0.37
C THR A 80 -3.16 16.05 -1.56
N GLN A 81 -2.80 14.91 -2.16
CA GLN A 81 -3.59 14.29 -3.22
C GLN A 81 -5.01 13.92 -2.77
N PHE A 82 -5.20 13.50 -1.52
CA PHE A 82 -6.53 13.20 -0.99
C PHE A 82 -7.30 14.48 -0.70
N ALA A 83 -6.63 15.51 -0.17
CA ALA A 83 -7.25 16.82 -0.01
C ALA A 83 -7.69 17.39 -1.37
N MET A 84 -6.88 17.27 -2.43
CA MET A 84 -7.26 17.67 -3.79
C MET A 84 -8.50 16.92 -4.30
N ILE A 85 -8.58 15.61 -4.08
CA ILE A 85 -9.78 14.82 -4.42
C ILE A 85 -10.96 15.33 -3.60
N SER A 86 -10.84 15.43 -2.27
CA SER A 86 -11.93 15.85 -1.39
C SER A 86 -12.46 17.26 -1.69
N THR A 87 -11.59 18.21 -2.01
CA THR A 87 -12.00 19.58 -2.38
C THR A 87 -12.74 19.64 -3.72
N TYR A 88 -12.38 18.77 -4.68
CA TYR A 88 -12.96 18.82 -6.03
C TYR A 88 -14.10 17.83 -6.26
N TRP A 89 -14.11 16.70 -5.57
CA TRP A 89 -15.07 15.61 -5.73
C TRP A 89 -16.53 16.06 -5.66
N PRO A 90 -16.96 16.95 -4.74
CA PRO A 90 -18.35 17.42 -4.72
C PRO A 90 -18.83 18.07 -6.02
N GLN A 91 -17.92 18.58 -6.86
CA GLN A 91 -18.26 19.23 -8.13
C GLN A 91 -18.36 18.25 -9.30
N VAL A 92 -17.77 17.06 -9.19
CA VAL A 92 -17.65 16.08 -10.29
C VAL A 92 -18.18 14.69 -9.95
N ARG A 93 -18.57 14.46 -8.69
CA ARG A 93 -19.13 13.19 -8.23
C ARG A 93 -20.39 12.86 -9.04
N PRO A 94 -20.47 11.65 -9.63
CA PRO A 94 -21.68 11.24 -10.34
C PRO A 94 -22.85 10.96 -9.37
N SER A 95 -24.06 10.83 -9.91
CA SER A 95 -25.22 10.43 -9.11
C SER A 95 -24.99 9.11 -8.38
N ASP A 96 -25.59 8.95 -7.20
CA ASP A 96 -25.42 7.73 -6.38
C ASP A 96 -25.88 6.46 -7.13
N SER A 97 -26.94 6.55 -7.93
CA SER A 97 -27.41 5.43 -8.76
C SER A 97 -26.33 4.97 -9.75
N TYR A 98 -25.68 5.91 -10.44
CA TYR A 98 -24.57 5.59 -11.34
C TYR A 98 -23.35 5.07 -10.57
N TRP A 99 -22.94 5.77 -9.50
CA TRP A 99 -21.79 5.38 -8.69
C TRP A 99 -21.92 3.95 -8.16
N ASN A 100 -23.11 3.57 -7.67
CA ASN A 100 -23.37 2.25 -7.14
C ASN A 100 -23.42 1.16 -8.22
N SER A 101 -23.69 1.51 -9.48
CA SER A 101 -23.63 0.58 -10.61
C SER A 101 -22.21 0.30 -11.12
N CYS A 102 -21.25 1.18 -10.82
CA CYS A 102 -19.88 1.05 -11.30
C CYS A 102 -19.09 -0.05 -10.55
N GLY A 103 -18.28 -0.80 -11.30
CA GLY A 103 -17.28 -1.69 -10.73
C GLY A 103 -16.11 -0.93 -10.08
N ASP A 104 -15.30 -1.63 -9.29
CA ASP A 104 -14.23 -1.00 -8.51
C ASP A 104 -13.19 -0.29 -9.40
N VAL A 105 -12.85 -0.88 -10.55
CA VAL A 105 -11.89 -0.30 -11.50
C VAL A 105 -12.38 1.04 -12.05
N ASP A 106 -13.67 1.16 -12.36
CA ASP A 106 -14.25 2.39 -12.91
C ASP A 106 -14.35 3.48 -11.83
N LYS A 107 -14.66 3.10 -10.58
CA LYS A 107 -14.61 4.01 -9.43
C LYS A 107 -13.20 4.56 -9.19
N ILE A 108 -12.18 3.69 -9.20
CA ILE A 108 -10.77 4.08 -9.06
C ILE A 108 -10.34 5.01 -10.20
N ARG A 109 -10.77 4.73 -11.44
CA ARG A 109 -10.52 5.61 -12.59
C ARG A 109 -11.14 6.99 -12.38
N ALA A 110 -12.41 7.07 -12.01
CA ALA A 110 -13.07 8.35 -11.76
C ALA A 110 -12.38 9.18 -10.66
N LEU A 111 -11.94 8.54 -9.57
CA LEU A 111 -11.17 9.20 -8.51
C LEU A 111 -9.79 9.69 -8.98
N THR A 112 -9.11 8.87 -9.78
CA THR A 112 -7.82 9.25 -10.40
C THR A 112 -7.99 10.45 -11.33
N ASP A 113 -9.04 10.45 -12.16
CA ASP A 113 -9.34 11.56 -13.07
C ASP A 113 -9.69 12.84 -12.30
N CYS A 114 -10.46 12.72 -11.22
CA CYS A 114 -10.73 13.81 -10.28
C CYS A 114 -9.43 14.41 -9.74
N TYR A 115 -8.49 13.58 -9.26
CA TYR A 115 -7.18 14.03 -8.82
C TYR A 115 -6.40 14.76 -9.92
N VAL A 116 -6.36 14.21 -11.14
CA VAL A 116 -5.61 14.83 -12.26
C VAL A 116 -6.16 16.21 -12.59
N VAL A 117 -7.49 16.37 -12.62
CA VAL A 117 -8.14 17.67 -12.88
C VAL A 117 -7.92 18.62 -11.71
N ALA A 118 -8.10 18.17 -10.47
CA ALA A 118 -7.85 18.98 -9.28
C ALA A 118 -6.40 19.48 -9.21
N ASN A 119 -5.44 18.62 -9.52
CA ASN A 119 -4.02 18.99 -9.55
C ASN A 119 -3.72 20.03 -10.65
N ARG A 120 -4.35 19.93 -11.82
CA ARG A 120 -4.23 20.97 -12.86
C ARG A 120 -4.84 22.29 -12.40
N LYS A 121 -6.01 22.24 -11.76
CA LYS A 121 -6.71 23.42 -11.22
C LYS A 121 -5.86 24.12 -10.15
N GLY A 122 -5.26 23.38 -9.23
CA GLY A 122 -4.40 23.93 -8.17
C GLY A 122 -3.11 24.61 -8.66
N LYS A 123 -2.70 24.40 -9.91
CA LYS A 123 -1.56 25.12 -10.53
C LYS A 123 -1.93 26.51 -11.01
N VAL A 124 -3.20 26.78 -11.28
CA VAL A 124 -3.66 28.02 -11.93
C VAL A 124 -4.63 28.83 -11.08
N ASP A 125 -5.30 28.22 -10.11
CA ASP A 125 -6.33 28.84 -9.28
C ASP A 125 -5.86 28.90 -7.81
N GLU A 126 -5.45 30.10 -7.37
CA GLU A 126 -4.97 30.34 -6.00
C GLU A 126 -6.06 30.04 -4.95
N ASN A 127 -7.30 30.42 -5.23
CA ASN A 127 -8.41 30.20 -4.30
C ASN A 127 -8.70 28.72 -4.14
N PHE A 128 -8.59 27.94 -5.22
CA PHE A 128 -8.69 26.49 -5.14
C PHE A 128 -7.53 25.89 -4.32
N ARG A 129 -6.31 26.40 -4.50
CA ARG A 129 -5.15 25.94 -3.72
C ARG A 129 -5.31 26.22 -2.24
N GLU A 130 -5.86 27.37 -1.87
CA GLU A 130 -6.14 27.70 -0.47
C GLU A 130 -7.18 26.74 0.13
N LYS A 131 -8.28 26.48 -0.58
CA LYS A 131 -9.27 25.47 -0.15
C LYS A 131 -8.67 24.09 0.04
N VAL A 132 -7.75 23.66 -0.83
CA VAL A 132 -7.04 22.38 -0.67
C VAL A 132 -6.17 22.38 0.60
N ARG A 133 -5.52 23.50 0.95
CA ARG A 133 -4.76 23.62 2.21
C ARG A 133 -5.68 23.53 3.42
N GLU A 134 -6.82 24.21 3.39
CA GLU A 134 -7.84 24.15 4.45
C GLU A 134 -8.37 22.72 4.63
N THR A 135 -8.74 22.04 3.54
CA THR A 135 -9.17 20.63 3.57
C THR A 135 -8.07 19.72 4.10
N TYR A 136 -6.81 19.94 3.71
CA TYR A 136 -5.69 19.15 4.21
C TYR A 136 -5.47 19.35 5.72
N ALA A 137 -5.57 20.59 6.20
CA ALA A 137 -5.48 20.90 7.63
C ALA A 137 -6.65 20.28 8.43
N GLU A 138 -7.88 20.27 7.88
CA GLU A 138 -9.02 19.54 8.46
C GLU A 138 -8.68 18.05 8.62
N MET A 139 -8.17 17.42 7.56
CA MET A 139 -7.77 16.01 7.58
C MET A 139 -6.70 15.74 8.65
N GLU A 140 -5.67 16.57 8.74
CA GLU A 140 -4.62 16.43 9.76
C GLU A 140 -5.17 16.57 11.18
N ASN A 141 -6.06 17.54 11.41
CA ASN A 141 -6.68 17.74 12.72
C ASN A 141 -7.57 16.56 13.13
N SER A 142 -8.30 15.95 12.18
CA SER A 142 -9.13 14.76 12.41
C SER A 142 -8.33 13.56 12.91
N ILE A 143 -7.05 13.44 12.54
CA ILE A 143 -6.17 12.33 12.98
C ILE A 143 -5.25 12.73 14.14
N ALA A 144 -4.98 14.02 14.35
CA ALA A 144 -4.06 14.53 15.36
C ALA A 144 -4.57 14.42 16.80
N THR A 145 -5.87 14.13 17.01
CA THR A 145 -6.47 14.19 18.35
C THR A 145 -6.03 13.06 19.31
N TYR A 146 -5.31 12.01 18.87
CA TYR A 146 -5.01 10.88 19.78
C TYR A 146 -3.76 10.06 19.43
N VAL A 147 -2.54 10.55 19.68
CA VAL A 147 -1.37 9.66 19.78
C VAL A 147 -0.34 10.11 20.82
N PRO A 148 -0.40 9.59 22.05
CA PRO A 148 0.82 9.27 22.79
C PRO A 148 1.05 7.76 22.95
N PHE A 149 0.08 6.89 22.59
CA PHE A 149 0.04 5.50 23.08
C PHE A 149 -0.39 4.45 22.05
N ILE A 150 0.02 4.58 20.77
CA ILE A 150 -0.17 3.49 19.77
C ILE A 150 1.18 2.84 19.47
N PHE A 151 1.78 2.26 20.52
CA PHE A 151 2.87 1.29 20.40
C PHE A 151 2.57 0.02 21.21
N LYS A 152 1.30 -0.38 21.23
CA LYS A 152 0.91 -1.73 21.63
C LYS A 152 0.53 -2.48 20.37
N VAL A 153 1.54 -3.00 19.67
CA VAL A 153 1.38 -3.97 18.60
C VAL A 153 0.68 -5.19 19.22
N THR A 154 -0.65 -5.25 19.11
CA THR A 154 -1.38 -6.45 19.47
C THR A 154 -1.04 -7.52 18.44
N LYS A 155 -0.57 -8.66 18.94
CA LYS A 155 -0.27 -9.88 18.18
C LYS A 155 -1.55 -10.58 17.69
N GLU A 156 -2.62 -9.84 17.42
CA GLU A 156 -3.90 -10.40 16.97
C GLU A 156 -4.16 -10.01 15.52
N VAL A 157 -4.49 -11.05 14.77
CA VAL A 157 -4.67 -11.10 13.32
C VAL A 157 -6.04 -10.53 12.97
N GLY A 158 -6.08 -9.62 12.01
CA GLY A 158 -7.32 -9.11 11.40
C GLY A 158 -7.40 -7.59 11.46
N ASN A 159 -7.48 -6.96 10.29
CA ASN A 159 -7.75 -5.54 10.03
C ASN A 159 -8.05 -4.70 11.27
N VAL A 160 -6.99 -4.15 11.89
CA VAL A 160 -7.14 -3.17 12.98
C VAL A 160 -6.97 -1.80 12.36
N ASP A 161 -8.06 -1.03 12.29
CA ASP A 161 -8.00 0.39 11.97
C ASP A 161 -7.23 1.11 13.10
N PHE A 162 -6.01 1.55 12.80
CA PHE A 162 -5.15 2.24 13.77
C PHE A 162 -5.53 3.72 13.99
N TYR A 163 -6.65 4.17 13.43
CA TYR A 163 -7.11 5.55 13.53
C TYR A 163 -7.91 5.76 14.82
N ARG A 164 -7.33 6.46 15.79
CA ARG A 164 -8.08 7.09 16.88
C ARG A 164 -8.24 8.57 16.55
N GLY A 165 -9.17 8.89 15.67
CA GLY A 165 -9.48 10.24 15.22
C GLY A 165 -10.96 10.41 14.94
N ASP A 166 -11.44 11.65 14.87
CA ASP A 166 -12.81 11.93 14.44
C ASP A 166 -12.90 11.81 12.91
N LEU A 167 -13.31 10.62 12.46
CA LEU A 167 -13.49 10.30 11.04
C LEU A 167 -14.92 10.59 10.56
N SER A 168 -15.72 11.33 11.33
CA SER A 168 -17.11 11.64 10.97
C SER A 168 -17.24 12.68 9.86
N SER A 169 -16.18 13.47 9.60
CA SER A 169 -16.25 14.51 8.57
C SER A 169 -16.43 13.91 7.17
N PRO A 170 -17.17 14.57 6.26
CA PRO A 170 -17.34 14.09 4.89
C PRO A 170 -16.02 13.87 4.15
N THR A 171 -15.01 14.69 4.45
CA THR A 171 -13.64 14.58 3.93
C THR A 171 -12.99 13.25 4.35
N MET A 172 -13.11 12.91 5.64
CA MET A 172 -12.54 11.68 6.18
C MET A 172 -13.31 10.43 5.74
N GLN A 173 -14.64 10.52 5.59
CA GLN A 173 -15.45 9.45 5.01
C GLN A 173 -15.02 9.14 3.56
N LEU A 174 -14.87 10.17 2.72
CA LEU A 174 -14.39 9.97 1.36
C LEU A 174 -13.00 9.33 1.32
N TRP A 175 -12.08 9.78 2.18
CA TRP A 175 -10.75 9.17 2.29
C TRP A 175 -10.82 7.68 2.65
N ARG A 176 -11.67 7.30 3.61
CA ARG A 176 -11.93 5.89 3.96
C ARG A 176 -12.50 5.10 2.80
N ASP A 177 -13.49 5.64 2.10
CA ASP A 177 -14.11 4.98 0.94
C ASP A 177 -13.10 4.71 -0.18
N ILE A 178 -12.24 5.70 -0.49
CA ILE A 178 -11.16 5.56 -1.47
C ILE A 178 -10.21 4.43 -1.05
N ARG A 179 -9.91 4.36 0.24
CA ARG A 179 -9.02 3.36 0.78
C ARG A 179 -9.59 1.96 0.74
N GLU A 180 -10.80 1.76 1.26
CA GLU A 180 -11.48 0.46 1.25
C GLU A 180 -11.66 -0.06 -0.18
N LEU A 181 -12.02 0.83 -1.12
CA LEU A 181 -12.09 0.52 -2.54
C LEU A 181 -10.74 0.06 -3.11
N SER A 182 -9.67 0.79 -2.80
CA SER A 182 -8.32 0.50 -3.30
C SER A 182 -7.76 -0.78 -2.71
N GLU A 183 -7.96 -1.02 -1.41
CA GLU A 183 -7.55 -2.26 -0.74
C GLU A 183 -8.27 -3.48 -1.33
N ARG A 184 -9.59 -3.41 -1.55
CA ARG A 184 -10.34 -4.50 -2.21
C ARG A 184 -9.76 -4.80 -3.60
N HIS A 185 -9.53 -3.77 -4.41
CA HIS A 185 -8.98 -3.94 -5.75
C HIS A 185 -7.56 -4.54 -5.71
N LEU A 186 -6.68 -4.02 -4.86
CA LEU A 186 -5.30 -4.50 -4.71
C LEU A 186 -5.25 -5.93 -4.17
N ASN A 187 -6.08 -6.28 -3.20
CA ASN A 187 -6.14 -7.64 -2.65
C ASN A 187 -6.59 -8.64 -3.72
N HIS A 188 -7.57 -8.27 -4.55
CA HIS A 188 -7.94 -9.10 -5.70
C HIS A 188 -6.75 -9.25 -6.66
N PHE A 189 -6.05 -8.16 -6.98
CA PHE A 189 -4.87 -8.20 -7.84
C PHE A 189 -3.73 -9.08 -7.29
N TYR A 190 -3.39 -8.95 -6.01
CA TYR A 190 -2.34 -9.74 -5.37
C TYR A 190 -2.69 -11.22 -5.28
N SER A 191 -3.97 -11.56 -5.05
CA SER A 191 -4.40 -12.96 -5.03
C SER A 191 -4.25 -13.63 -6.40
N MET A 192 -4.49 -12.93 -7.50
CA MET A 192 -4.19 -13.45 -8.85
C MET A 192 -2.71 -13.78 -9.07
N LEU A 193 -1.81 -13.07 -8.37
CA LEU A 193 -0.36 -13.30 -8.41
C LEU A 193 0.13 -14.27 -7.32
N ASN A 194 -0.79 -14.85 -6.54
CA ASN A 194 -0.47 -15.66 -5.37
C ASN A 194 0.49 -14.93 -4.41
N ILE A 195 0.19 -13.67 -4.12
CA ILE A 195 0.93 -12.80 -3.19
C ILE A 195 0.07 -12.56 -1.96
N GLU A 196 0.67 -12.79 -0.80
CA GLU A 196 0.08 -12.51 0.51
C GLU A 196 1.10 -11.71 1.31
N PHE A 197 0.65 -10.61 1.91
CA PHE A 197 1.47 -9.76 2.77
C PHE A 197 1.19 -10.08 4.24
N ASP A 198 2.22 -10.05 5.09
CA ASP A 198 2.06 -10.24 6.53
C ASP A 198 1.43 -9.01 7.19
N ARG A 199 1.69 -7.81 6.63
CA ARG A 199 1.22 -6.53 7.13
C ARG A 199 0.87 -5.57 5.98
N PHE A 200 -0.27 -4.90 6.10
CA PHE A 200 -0.53 -3.63 5.40
C PHE A 200 -0.14 -2.51 6.36
N ALA A 201 0.90 -1.76 6.01
CA ALA A 201 1.39 -0.67 6.85
C ALA A 201 0.88 0.66 6.30
N LEU A 202 0.48 1.53 7.23
CA LEU A 202 -0.01 2.87 6.94
C LEU A 202 1.16 3.84 6.80
N SER A 203 0.93 4.93 6.07
CA SER A 203 1.88 6.04 5.93
C SER A 203 2.34 6.69 7.26
N PHE A 204 1.78 6.29 8.40
CA PHE A 204 2.03 6.83 9.74
C PHE A 204 2.85 5.93 10.69
N ILE A 205 3.34 4.75 10.27
CA ILE A 205 3.70 3.68 11.22
C ILE A 205 5.20 3.54 11.62
N PHE A 206 6.18 4.30 11.12
CA PHE A 206 7.60 3.94 11.41
C PHE A 206 8.42 4.85 12.33
N SER A 207 9.03 4.20 13.34
CA SER A 207 10.06 4.69 14.27
C SER A 207 11.34 3.82 14.20
N HIS A 208 12.45 4.47 13.85
CA HIS A 208 13.87 4.33 14.23
C HIS A 208 14.66 3.00 14.34
N ASN A 209 14.14 1.79 14.09
CA ASN A 209 14.98 0.57 14.27
C ASN A 209 14.97 -0.49 13.15
N TYR A 210 14.59 -0.15 11.91
CA TYR A 210 14.64 -1.09 10.79
C TYR A 210 15.48 -0.55 9.64
N ILE A 211 16.33 -1.43 9.07
CA ILE A 211 16.96 -1.19 7.76
C ILE A 211 15.90 -1.47 6.70
N PHE A 212 15.41 -0.42 6.06
CA PHE A 212 14.41 -0.51 5.00
C PHE A 212 15.09 -0.81 3.67
N TRP A 213 14.69 -1.91 3.04
CA TRP A 213 14.85 -2.07 1.59
C TRP A 213 13.58 -1.54 0.94
N ILE A 214 13.63 -0.32 0.43
CA ILE A 214 12.58 0.28 -0.39
C ILE A 214 12.91 -0.06 -1.85
N CYS A 215 12.03 -0.79 -2.54
CA CYS A 215 12.15 -1.09 -3.98
C CYS A 215 11.22 -0.23 -4.82
#